data_AF-A0A550CLL1-F1
#
_entry.id   AF-A0A550CLL1-F1
#
_cell.length_a   1.000
_cell.length_b   1.000
_cell.length_c   1.000
_cell.angle_alpha   90.00
_cell.angle_beta   90.00
_cell.angle_gamma   90.00
#
_symmetry.space_group_name_H-M   'P 1'
#
loop_
_entity.id
_entity.type
_entity.pdbx_description
1 polymer ?
#
loop_
_entity_poly.entity_id
_entity_poly.type
_entity_poly.pdbx_seq_one_letter_code
_entity_poly.pdbx_strand_id
1 'polypeptide(L)'
;MTEEAVVPSLSSTSTGVGARFITADDIQAARVRREEQWRAAYARLGQEPPPQQTEEDYDGRSLAEKLAANRAAKQEEYEERTKLANQFRALTEDETAYLDTLREKREEEERLRNWKMARSSSHTGSAAVAAKMTAKPPPNIPGTAAAAATKPPAPSKPPPPKKEPAKKGSLKGIVVKKKAKPAKPPPAKEDKGSAPTPTTDDSDEPSAKRRRISSS
;
A
#
# COMPACT_ATOMS: atom_id res chain seq x y z
N MET A 1 33.59 -11.45 -84.10
CA MET A 1 33.28 -10.62 -82.92
C MET A 1 32.14 -11.29 -82.21
N THR A 2 32.35 -11.69 -80.96
CA THR A 2 31.42 -12.49 -80.15
C THR A 2 30.32 -11.58 -79.60
N GLU A 3 29.08 -11.85 -80.01
CA GLU A 3 27.87 -11.20 -79.51
C GLU A 3 27.60 -11.73 -78.08
N GLU A 4 27.96 -10.93 -77.07
CA GLU A 4 27.58 -11.20 -75.67
C GLU A 4 26.07 -10.95 -75.53
N ALA A 5 25.32 -12.04 -75.38
CA ALA A 5 23.91 -11.99 -75.03
C ALA A 5 23.75 -11.45 -73.61
N VAL A 6 23.44 -10.15 -73.51
CA VAL A 6 22.91 -9.54 -72.28
C VAL A 6 21.54 -10.18 -72.00
N VAL A 7 21.55 -11.25 -71.21
CA VAL A 7 20.32 -11.87 -70.71
C VAL A 7 19.63 -10.88 -69.75
N PRO A 8 18.41 -10.41 -70.06
CA PRO A 8 17.68 -9.51 -69.17
C PRO A 8 17.31 -10.24 -67.87
N SER A 9 17.82 -9.74 -66.74
CA SER A 9 17.54 -10.25 -65.40
C SER A 9 16.05 -10.17 -65.08
N LEU A 10 15.43 -11.33 -64.82
CA LEU A 10 14.01 -11.51 -64.54
C LEU A 10 13.53 -10.88 -63.22
N SER A 11 14.40 -10.21 -62.46
CA SER A 11 14.01 -9.56 -61.19
C SER A 11 13.26 -8.23 -61.36
N SER A 12 13.35 -7.57 -62.51
CA SER A 12 12.77 -6.21 -62.68
C SER A 12 11.34 -6.18 -63.24
N THR A 13 10.79 -7.30 -63.72
CA THR A 13 9.42 -7.33 -64.29
C THR A 13 8.44 -7.95 -63.30
N SER A 14 8.23 -7.24 -62.19
CA SER A 14 7.39 -7.65 -61.06
C SER A 14 5.90 -7.49 -61.38
N THR A 15 5.31 -8.47 -62.08
CA THR A 15 3.84 -8.63 -62.22
C THR A 15 3.42 -10.09 -62.05
N GLY A 16 4.10 -10.78 -61.12
CA GLY A 16 3.85 -12.19 -60.80
C GLY A 16 4.12 -12.47 -59.32
N VAL A 17 3.87 -13.70 -58.90
CA VAL A 17 3.92 -14.19 -57.50
C VAL A 17 5.19 -13.78 -56.73
N GLY A 18 6.32 -13.54 -57.41
CA GLY A 18 7.55 -12.98 -56.81
C GLY A 18 7.37 -11.61 -56.16
N ALA A 19 6.41 -10.79 -56.61
CA ALA A 19 6.04 -9.49 -56.04
C ALA A 19 5.34 -9.57 -54.67
N ARG A 20 5.04 -10.79 -54.19
CA ARG A 20 4.41 -11.05 -52.88
C ARG A 20 5.44 -11.49 -51.84
N PHE A 21 6.64 -11.88 -52.28
CA PHE A 21 7.73 -12.27 -51.40
C PHE A 21 8.67 -11.09 -51.23
N ILE A 22 8.89 -10.72 -49.97
CA ILE A 22 9.82 -9.66 -49.59
C ILE A 22 11.06 -10.37 -49.06
N THR A 23 12.24 -10.01 -49.57
CA THR A 23 13.50 -10.59 -49.09
C THR A 23 13.87 -10.03 -47.73
N ALA A 24 14.72 -10.74 -46.98
CA ALA A 24 15.22 -10.24 -45.71
C ALA A 24 15.93 -8.89 -45.88
N ASP A 25 16.68 -8.71 -46.97
CA ASP A 25 17.38 -7.48 -47.30
C ASP A 25 16.42 -6.32 -47.60
N ASP A 26 15.31 -6.56 -48.29
CA ASP A 26 14.29 -5.54 -48.52
C ASP A 26 13.64 -5.07 -47.22
N ILE A 27 13.43 -5.97 -46.25
CA ILE A 27 12.91 -5.62 -44.92
C ILE A 27 13.91 -4.74 -44.16
N GLN A 28 15.20 -5.09 -44.20
CA GLN A 28 16.27 -4.32 -43.56
C GLN A 28 16.41 -2.93 -44.21
N ALA A 29 16.44 -2.85 -45.54
CA ALA A 29 16.50 -1.57 -46.26
C ALA A 29 15.27 -0.69 -45.98
N ALA A 30 14.08 -1.28 -45.85
CA ALA A 30 12.87 -0.56 -45.47
C ALA A 30 12.93 -0.03 -44.03
N ARG A 31 13.49 -0.80 -43.09
CA ARG A 31 13.73 -0.36 -41.70
C ARG A 31 14.70 0.83 -41.65
N VAL A 32 15.85 0.73 -42.34
CA VAL A 32 16.84 1.81 -42.40
C VAL A 32 16.26 3.10 -42.98
N ARG A 33 15.55 3.02 -44.12
CA ARG A 33 14.89 4.21 -44.72
C ARG A 33 13.89 4.86 -43.77
N ARG A 34 13.13 4.05 -43.03
CA ARG A 34 12.17 4.53 -42.04
C ARG A 34 12.87 5.24 -40.88
N GLU A 35 13.97 4.67 -40.38
CA GLU A 35 14.77 5.26 -39.31
C GLU A 35 15.45 6.57 -39.74
N GLU A 36 15.97 6.64 -40.96
CA GLU A 36 16.56 7.85 -41.53
C GLU A 36 15.51 8.96 -41.67
N GLN A 37 14.33 8.64 -42.21
CA GLN A 37 13.23 9.59 -42.30
C GLN A 37 12.76 10.07 -40.92
N TRP A 38 12.70 9.15 -39.96
CA TRP A 38 12.32 9.46 -38.58
C TRP A 38 13.37 10.35 -37.91
N ARG A 39 14.66 10.01 -38.01
CA ARG A 39 15.76 10.83 -37.50
C ARG A 39 15.79 12.20 -38.17
N ALA A 40 15.56 12.29 -39.48
CA ALA A 40 15.49 13.55 -40.21
C ALA A 40 14.30 14.41 -39.75
N ALA A 41 13.15 13.80 -39.48
CA ALA A 41 11.98 14.49 -38.95
C ALA A 41 12.23 15.07 -37.55
N TYR A 42 12.91 14.31 -36.67
CA TYR A 42 13.27 14.77 -35.33
C TYR A 42 14.39 15.82 -35.34
N ALA A 43 15.38 15.66 -36.22
CA ALA A 43 16.42 16.67 -36.45
C ALA A 43 15.80 18.00 -36.93
N ARG A 44 14.76 17.95 -37.78
CA ARG A 44 14.01 19.14 -38.18
C ARG A 44 13.24 19.78 -37.03
N LEU A 45 12.77 19.00 -36.06
CA LEU A 45 12.07 19.47 -34.87
C LEU A 45 13.03 20.00 -33.78
N GLY A 46 14.34 19.77 -33.92
CA GLY A 46 15.36 20.15 -32.94
C GLY A 46 15.32 19.32 -31.65
N GLN A 47 14.64 18.16 -31.67
CA GLN A 47 14.60 17.20 -30.57
C GLN A 47 15.40 15.96 -30.94
N GLU A 48 16.13 15.41 -29.97
CA GLU A 48 16.76 14.11 -30.14
C GLU A 48 15.67 13.04 -30.31
N PRO A 49 15.81 12.10 -31.28
CA PRO A 49 14.90 10.98 -31.40
C PRO A 49 14.82 10.25 -30.05
N PRO A 50 13.60 9.97 -29.54
CA PRO A 50 13.45 9.14 -28.35
C PRO A 50 14.24 7.84 -28.52
N PRO A 51 14.89 7.35 -27.45
CA PRO A 51 15.64 6.11 -27.51
C PRO A 51 14.76 5.02 -28.11
N GLN A 52 15.26 4.35 -29.14
CA GLN A 52 14.51 3.28 -29.79
C GLN A 52 14.08 2.29 -28.72
N GLN A 53 12.78 2.02 -28.66
CA GLN A 53 12.24 0.98 -27.80
C GLN A 53 12.94 -0.31 -28.22
N THR A 54 13.83 -0.80 -27.37
CA THR A 54 14.48 -2.09 -27.55
C THR A 54 13.39 -3.10 -27.82
N GLU A 55 13.43 -3.75 -29.00
CA GLU A 55 12.52 -4.86 -29.30
C GLU A 55 12.71 -5.85 -28.14
N GLU A 56 11.70 -5.99 -27.28
CA GLU A 56 11.83 -6.87 -26.12
C GLU A 56 12.15 -8.27 -26.63
N ASP A 57 13.20 -8.86 -26.05
CA ASP A 57 13.67 -10.19 -26.41
C ASP A 57 12.48 -11.14 -26.50
N TYR A 58 12.42 -11.93 -27.57
CA TYR A 58 11.31 -12.83 -27.82
C TYR A 58 11.16 -13.82 -26.66
N ASP A 59 10.29 -13.47 -25.72
CA ASP A 59 10.02 -14.27 -24.54
C ASP A 59 9.07 -15.42 -24.93
N GLY A 60 9.52 -16.65 -24.66
CA GLY A 60 8.81 -17.90 -24.97
C GLY A 60 7.54 -18.12 -24.15
N ARG A 61 7.25 -17.27 -23.16
CA ARG A 61 5.96 -17.27 -22.45
C ARG A 61 4.82 -16.90 -23.38
N SER A 62 3.66 -17.52 -23.15
CA SER A 62 2.44 -17.22 -23.92
C SER A 62 2.02 -15.77 -23.71
N LEU A 63 1.41 -15.15 -24.72
CA LEU A 63 0.83 -13.81 -24.62
C LEU A 63 -0.13 -13.69 -23.41
N ALA A 64 -0.85 -14.75 -23.09
CA ALA A 64 -1.75 -14.79 -21.93
C ALA A 64 -0.99 -14.60 -20.60
N GLU A 65 0.18 -15.23 -20.45
CA GLU A 65 1.03 -15.11 -19.27
C GLU A 65 1.63 -13.70 -19.18
N LYS A 66 2.07 -13.13 -20.30
CA LYS A 66 2.56 -11.74 -20.36
C LYS A 66 1.49 -10.74 -19.94
N LEU A 67 0.27 -10.90 -20.45
CA LEU A 67 -0.87 -10.04 -20.07
C LEU A 67 -1.26 -10.23 -18.61
N ALA A 68 -1.22 -11.45 -18.09
CA ALA A 68 -1.48 -11.72 -16.68
C ALA A 68 -0.42 -11.05 -15.78
N ALA A 69 0.86 -11.19 -16.13
CA ALA A 69 1.96 -10.55 -15.41
C ALA A 69 1.85 -9.01 -15.45
N ASN A 70 1.50 -8.41 -16.59
CA ASN A 70 1.30 -6.96 -16.68
C ASN A 70 0.13 -6.47 -15.83
N ARG A 71 -0.97 -7.23 -15.79
CA ARG A 71 -2.11 -6.92 -14.92
C ARG A 71 -1.74 -7.06 -13.45
N ALA A 72 -1.04 -8.15 -13.08
CA ALA A 72 -0.59 -8.39 -11.73
C ALA A 72 0.37 -7.30 -11.26
N ALA A 73 1.38 -6.94 -12.06
CA ALA A 73 2.32 -5.87 -11.75
C ALA A 73 1.61 -4.52 -11.52
N LYS A 74 0.68 -4.14 -12.40
CA LYS A 74 -0.12 -2.92 -12.21
C LYS A 74 -0.98 -2.97 -10.96
N GLN A 75 -1.55 -4.13 -10.65
CA GLN A 75 -2.37 -4.33 -9.46
C GLN A 75 -1.52 -4.24 -8.19
N GLU A 76 -0.34 -4.88 -8.17
CA GLU A 76 0.61 -4.81 -7.06
C GLU A 76 1.10 -3.38 -6.84
N GLU A 77 1.47 -2.65 -7.90
CA GLU A 77 1.85 -1.24 -7.79
C GLU A 77 0.71 -0.37 -7.22
N TYR A 78 -0.52 -0.62 -7.67
CA TYR A 78 -1.69 0.09 -7.15
C TYR A 78 -1.93 -0.25 -5.69
N GLU A 79 -1.84 -1.54 -5.33
CA GLU A 79 -1.98 -2.01 -3.96
C GLU A 79 -0.89 -1.45 -3.07
N GLU A 80 0.38 -1.41 -3.49
CA GLU A 80 1.47 -0.81 -2.71
C GLU A 80 1.25 0.68 -2.47
N ARG A 81 0.85 1.42 -3.50
CA ARG A 81 0.56 2.87 -3.39
C ARG A 81 -0.66 3.14 -2.51
N THR A 82 -1.69 2.30 -2.59
CA THR A 82 -2.92 2.48 -1.81
C THR A 82 -2.89 1.81 -0.44
N LYS A 83 -1.97 0.86 -0.19
CA LYS A 83 -1.87 0.12 1.07
C LYS A 83 -1.63 1.03 2.25
N LEU A 84 -0.74 2.02 2.11
CA LEU A 84 -0.52 3.01 3.16
C LEU A 84 -1.72 3.95 3.30
N ALA A 85 -2.35 4.34 2.19
CA ALA A 85 -3.55 5.18 2.22
C ALA A 85 -4.73 4.49 2.92
N ASN A 86 -4.87 3.17 2.74
CA ASN A 86 -5.93 2.37 3.36
C ASN A 86 -5.70 2.09 4.85
N GLN A 87 -4.45 2.17 5.33
CA GLN A 87 -4.12 1.95 6.74
C GLN A 87 -4.56 3.10 7.63
N PHE A 88 -4.51 4.33 7.11
CA PHE A 88 -4.87 5.51 7.87
C PHE A 88 -6.20 6.03 7.37
N ARG A 89 -7.24 5.78 8.17
CA ARG A 89 -8.55 6.42 7.99
C ARG A 89 -8.70 7.54 9.02
N ALA A 90 -9.38 8.61 8.64
CA ALA A 90 -9.83 9.59 9.62
C ALA A 90 -10.80 8.92 10.61
N LEU A 91 -10.64 9.23 11.90
CA LEU A 91 -11.61 8.83 12.91
C LEU A 91 -12.97 9.46 12.59
N THR A 92 -14.05 8.74 12.87
CA THR A 92 -15.41 9.31 12.80
C THR A 92 -15.66 10.23 14.00
N GLU A 93 -16.64 11.14 13.88
CA GLU A 93 -17.08 12.02 14.98
C GLU A 93 -17.47 11.22 16.25
N ASP A 94 -18.11 10.07 16.06
CA ASP A 94 -18.49 9.16 17.14
C ASP A 94 -17.26 8.50 17.80
N GLU A 95 -16.25 8.11 17.01
CA GLU A 95 -15.01 7.52 17.52
C GLU A 95 -14.19 8.55 18.30
N THR A 96 -14.12 9.80 17.83
CA THR A 96 -13.47 10.89 18.58
C THR A 96 -14.19 11.17 19.89
N ALA A 97 -15.52 11.29 19.87
CA ALA A 97 -16.31 11.49 21.08
C ALA A 97 -16.11 10.34 22.07
N TYR A 98 -16.10 9.09 21.60
CA TYR A 98 -15.82 7.93 22.45
C TYR A 98 -14.42 7.99 23.08
N LEU A 99 -13.38 8.35 22.31
CA LEU A 99 -12.02 8.47 22.86
C LEU A 99 -11.92 9.58 23.91
N ASP A 100 -12.67 10.66 23.77
CA ASP A 100 -12.71 11.73 24.78
C ASP A 100 -13.41 11.27 26.06
N THR A 101 -14.53 10.52 25.97
CA THR A 101 -15.14 9.92 27.16
C THR A 101 -14.21 8.95 27.90
N LEU A 102 -13.36 8.21 27.17
CA LEU A 102 -12.36 7.32 27.78
C LEU A 102 -11.23 8.09 28.45
N ARG A 103 -10.82 9.23 27.89
CA ARG A 103 -9.83 10.12 28.51
C ARG A 103 -10.39 10.71 29.80
N GLU A 104 -11.59 11.27 29.75
CA GLU A 104 -12.29 11.81 30.91
C GLU A 104 -12.43 10.75 32.02
N LYS A 105 -12.85 9.53 31.67
CA LYS A 105 -12.97 8.45 32.65
C LYS A 105 -11.63 8.07 33.32
N ARG A 106 -10.52 8.06 32.57
CA ARG A 106 -9.19 7.78 33.13
C ARG A 106 -8.74 8.91 34.06
N GLU A 107 -8.97 10.15 33.66
CA GLU A 107 -8.65 11.33 34.47
C GLU A 107 -9.50 11.38 35.74
N GLU A 108 -10.79 11.05 35.67
CA GLU A 108 -11.66 10.95 36.83
C GLU A 108 -11.22 9.85 37.80
N GLU A 109 -10.85 8.69 37.28
CA GLU A 109 -10.37 7.58 38.10
C GLU A 109 -9.03 7.92 38.77
N GLU A 110 -8.11 8.56 38.04
CA GLU A 110 -6.86 9.07 38.59
C GLU A 110 -7.12 10.16 39.63
N ARG A 111 -7.99 11.14 39.34
CA ARG A 111 -8.37 12.21 40.26
C ARG A 111 -8.97 11.64 41.53
N LEU A 112 -9.85 10.65 41.41
CA LEU A 112 -10.49 9.99 42.54
C LEU A 112 -9.49 9.15 43.34
N ARG A 113 -8.55 8.48 42.67
CA ARG A 113 -7.43 7.77 43.32
C ARG A 113 -6.52 8.74 44.06
N ASN A 114 -6.15 9.85 43.44
CA ASN A 114 -5.28 10.87 44.04
C ASN A 114 -5.99 11.56 45.22
N TRP A 115 -7.28 11.85 45.10
CA TRP A 115 -8.09 12.39 46.19
C TRP A 115 -8.18 11.41 47.38
N LYS A 116 -8.45 10.11 47.11
CA LYS A 116 -8.44 9.06 48.14
C LYS A 116 -7.06 8.93 48.81
N MET A 117 -5.98 8.98 48.03
CA MET A 117 -4.60 8.88 48.53
C MET A 117 -4.23 10.10 49.37
N ALA A 118 -4.53 11.31 48.92
CA ALA A 118 -4.30 12.56 49.65
C ALA A 118 -5.06 12.57 50.98
N ARG A 119 -6.33 12.13 50.98
CA ARG A 119 -7.13 12.02 52.20
C ARG A 119 -6.57 10.99 53.17
N SER A 120 -6.15 9.81 52.70
CA SER A 120 -5.48 8.80 53.52
C SER A 120 -4.17 9.33 54.13
N SER A 121 -3.34 10.00 53.32
CA SER A 121 -2.09 10.61 53.78
C SER A 121 -2.30 11.70 54.84
N SER A 122 -3.33 12.54 54.69
CA SER A 122 -3.66 13.55 55.72
C SER A 122 -4.07 12.94 57.05
N HIS A 123 -4.78 11.80 57.03
CA HIS A 123 -5.29 11.17 58.25
C HIS A 123 -4.18 10.41 58.99
N THR A 124 -3.32 9.70 58.25
CA THR A 124 -2.16 9.01 58.84
C THR A 124 -1.09 10.00 59.31
N GLY A 125 -0.84 11.07 58.57
CA GLY A 125 0.07 12.15 58.98
C GLY A 125 -0.41 12.85 60.24
N SER A 126 -1.71 13.20 60.32
CA SER A 126 -2.28 13.83 61.52
C SER A 126 -2.30 12.89 62.72
N ALA A 127 -2.59 11.60 62.53
CA ALA A 127 -2.57 10.62 63.62
C ALA A 127 -1.15 10.36 64.14
N ALA A 128 -0.16 10.27 63.26
CA ALA A 128 1.25 10.11 63.64
C ALA A 128 1.79 11.35 64.37
N VAL A 129 1.43 12.56 63.92
CA VAL A 129 1.80 13.81 64.61
C VAL A 129 1.11 13.92 65.97
N ALA A 130 -0.19 13.60 66.05
CA ALA A 130 -0.91 13.60 67.32
C ALA A 130 -0.35 12.56 68.31
N ALA A 131 -0.05 11.34 67.86
CA ALA A 131 0.57 10.31 68.67
C ALA A 131 1.97 10.70 69.16
N LYS A 132 2.74 11.42 68.34
CA LYS A 132 4.06 11.94 68.74
C LYS A 132 3.96 13.09 69.75
N MET A 133 2.89 13.89 69.71
CA MET A 133 2.66 14.95 70.70
C MET A 133 2.08 14.43 72.03
N THR A 134 1.40 13.28 72.04
CA THR A 134 0.89 12.66 73.26
C THR A 134 1.84 11.62 73.86
N ALA A 135 2.86 11.17 73.13
CA ALA A 135 3.89 10.28 73.64
C ALA A 135 4.89 11.03 74.56
N LYS A 136 4.77 10.77 75.87
CA LYS A 136 5.76 11.10 76.90
C LYS A 136 7.12 10.46 76.56
N PRO A 137 8.29 11.12 76.75
CA PRO A 137 9.58 10.54 76.39
C PRO A 137 9.82 9.23 77.14
N PRO A 138 10.37 8.18 76.49
CA PRO A 138 10.64 6.91 77.17
C PRO A 138 11.73 7.12 78.24
N PRO A 139 11.65 6.43 79.40
CA PRO A 139 12.74 6.43 80.35
C PRO A 139 13.98 5.78 79.70
N ASN A 140 15.09 6.52 79.71
CA ASN A 140 16.41 6.03 79.37
C ASN A 140 16.84 5.00 80.42
N ILE A 141 17.01 3.75 80.01
CA ILE A 141 17.58 2.67 80.83
C ILE A 141 18.83 2.16 80.10
N PRO A 142 20.04 2.25 80.68
CA PRO A 142 21.25 1.72 80.06
C PRO A 142 21.46 0.25 80.44
N GLY A 143 21.89 -0.56 79.46
CA GLY A 143 22.31 -1.94 79.64
C GLY A 143 21.18 -2.95 79.43
N THR A 144 21.35 -4.04 78.70
CA THR A 144 22.53 -4.90 78.61
C THR A 144 22.65 -5.56 77.24
N ALA A 145 23.89 -5.89 76.92
CA ALA A 145 24.33 -6.57 75.72
C ALA A 145 23.71 -7.96 75.54
N ALA A 146 23.40 -8.31 74.30
CA ALA A 146 23.51 -9.69 73.83
C ALA A 146 23.91 -9.65 72.35
N ALA A 147 25.16 -10.05 72.13
CA ALA A 147 25.78 -10.20 70.84
C ALA A 147 25.13 -11.32 70.04
N ALA A 148 24.91 -11.09 68.75
CA ALA A 148 24.90 -12.15 67.74
C ALA A 148 25.42 -11.57 66.43
N ALA A 149 26.74 -11.58 66.31
CA ALA A 149 27.43 -11.40 65.05
C ALA A 149 27.32 -12.68 64.23
N THR A 150 26.74 -12.61 63.04
CA THR A 150 27.01 -13.58 61.95
C THR A 150 27.36 -12.82 60.69
N LYS A 151 28.65 -12.89 60.31
CA LYS A 151 29.15 -12.43 59.01
C LYS A 151 28.73 -13.43 57.91
N PRO A 152 28.48 -12.97 56.66
CA PRO A 152 28.31 -13.81 55.47
C PRO A 152 29.70 -14.18 54.86
N PRO A 153 29.87 -15.27 54.07
CA PRO A 153 29.61 -15.25 52.61
C PRO A 153 29.16 -16.63 52.03
N ALA A 154 28.51 -16.76 50.87
CA ALA A 154 29.09 -16.66 49.52
C ALA A 154 27.99 -16.80 48.44
N PRO A 155 28.22 -16.33 47.18
CA PRO A 155 27.19 -16.15 46.17
C PRO A 155 26.83 -17.45 45.42
N SER A 156 25.55 -17.81 45.42
CA SER A 156 25.02 -18.86 44.52
C SER A 156 24.59 -18.26 43.18
N LYS A 157 25.06 -18.89 42.12
CA LYS A 157 24.85 -18.61 40.69
C LYS A 157 23.37 -18.78 40.30
N PRO A 158 22.80 -17.95 39.40
CA PRO A 158 21.39 -18.10 39.01
C PRO A 158 21.18 -19.30 38.06
N PRO A 159 20.05 -20.03 38.17
CA PRO A 159 19.67 -21.07 37.20
C PRO A 159 19.08 -20.46 35.91
N PRO A 160 19.17 -21.16 34.76
CA PRO A 160 18.72 -20.65 33.47
C PRO A 160 17.17 -20.64 33.33
N PRO A 161 16.60 -19.80 32.44
CA PRO A 161 15.15 -19.63 32.32
C PRO A 161 14.47 -20.85 31.69
N LYS A 162 13.35 -21.26 32.29
CA LYS A 162 12.42 -22.26 31.73
C LYS A 162 11.63 -21.64 30.58
N LYS A 163 11.58 -22.34 29.43
CA LYS A 163 10.72 -22.01 28.29
C LYS A 163 9.28 -22.45 28.59
N GLU A 164 8.32 -21.55 28.48
CA GLU A 164 6.89 -21.90 28.45
C GLU A 164 6.48 -22.34 27.03
N PRO A 165 5.58 -23.33 26.87
CA PRO A 165 5.04 -23.70 25.58
C PRO A 165 3.96 -22.71 25.11
N ALA A 166 4.14 -22.18 23.91
CA ALA A 166 3.19 -21.31 23.22
C ALA A 166 1.81 -21.98 23.05
N LYS A 167 0.77 -21.35 23.59
CA LYS A 167 -0.63 -21.75 23.33
C LYS A 167 -1.04 -21.33 21.92
N LYS A 168 -0.99 -22.30 21.01
CA LYS A 168 -1.57 -22.26 19.66
C LYS A 168 -3.11 -22.21 19.75
N GLY A 169 -3.70 -21.31 18.96
CA GLY A 169 -4.97 -21.54 18.26
C GLY A 169 -6.26 -21.30 19.05
N SER A 170 -6.79 -20.08 18.99
CA SER A 170 -8.24 -19.87 19.17
C SER A 170 -8.76 -18.76 18.25
N LEU A 171 -8.56 -18.92 16.94
CA LEU A 171 -9.37 -18.18 15.97
C LEU A 171 -10.73 -18.90 15.89
N LYS A 172 -11.70 -18.40 16.67
CA LYS A 172 -13.11 -18.74 16.46
C LYS A 172 -13.53 -18.20 15.10
N GLY A 173 -14.01 -19.10 14.25
CA GLY A 173 -14.28 -18.88 12.84
C GLY A 173 -15.30 -17.77 12.55
N ILE A 174 -15.05 -17.07 11.46
CA ILE A 174 -16.01 -16.19 10.79
C ILE A 174 -16.83 -17.06 9.84
N VAL A 175 -18.13 -17.20 10.09
CA VAL A 175 -19.08 -17.80 9.15
C VAL A 175 -19.55 -16.73 8.18
N VAL A 176 -19.15 -16.84 6.91
CA VAL A 176 -19.69 -16.00 5.82
C VAL A 176 -21.04 -16.57 5.38
N LYS A 177 -22.11 -15.80 5.56
CA LYS A 177 -23.45 -16.07 5.01
C LYS A 177 -23.40 -15.88 3.48
N LYS A 178 -23.47 -16.98 2.73
CA LYS A 178 -23.61 -17.00 1.26
C LYS A 178 -24.90 -16.28 0.84
N LYS A 179 -24.78 -15.14 0.15
CA LYS A 179 -25.90 -14.48 -0.55
C LYS A 179 -26.33 -15.35 -1.73
N ALA A 180 -27.63 -15.61 -1.83
CA ALA A 180 -28.24 -16.26 -2.96
C ALA A 180 -28.15 -15.36 -4.21
N LYS A 181 -27.83 -15.99 -5.33
CA LYS A 181 -27.71 -15.42 -6.68
C LYS A 181 -29.12 -15.10 -7.21
N PRO A 182 -29.41 -13.87 -7.70
CA PRO A 182 -30.69 -13.62 -8.36
C PRO A 182 -30.70 -14.32 -9.73
N ALA A 183 -31.76 -15.08 -9.98
CA ALA A 183 -32.01 -15.73 -11.26
C ALA A 183 -32.34 -14.68 -12.34
N LYS A 184 -31.74 -14.84 -13.52
CA LYS A 184 -32.09 -14.11 -14.76
C LYS A 184 -33.44 -14.64 -15.31
N PRO A 185 -34.21 -13.83 -16.07
CA PRO A 185 -35.63 -14.02 -16.37
C PRO A 185 -35.89 -14.91 -17.60
N PRO A 186 -37.14 -15.38 -17.82
CA PRO A 186 -37.53 -16.08 -19.04
C PRO A 186 -37.78 -15.11 -20.21
N PRO A 187 -37.70 -15.58 -21.47
CA PRO A 187 -37.83 -14.74 -22.66
C PRO A 187 -39.28 -14.68 -23.17
N ALA A 188 -39.77 -13.49 -23.52
CA ALA A 188 -40.95 -13.32 -24.38
C ALA A 188 -40.94 -11.97 -25.13
N LYS A 189 -40.81 -12.08 -26.46
CA LYS A 189 -41.55 -11.41 -27.55
C LYS A 189 -41.75 -9.88 -27.57
N GLU A 190 -41.20 -9.32 -28.65
CA GLU A 190 -41.65 -8.22 -29.54
C GLU A 190 -42.93 -7.45 -29.16
N ASP A 191 -42.84 -6.11 -29.10
CA ASP A 191 -43.68 -5.22 -29.89
C ASP A 191 -43.11 -3.79 -30.04
N LYS A 192 -43.60 -3.07 -31.05
CA LYS A 192 -43.08 -1.83 -31.63
C LYS A 192 -43.35 -0.54 -30.84
N GLY A 193 -42.42 0.41 -31.00
CA GLY A 193 -42.71 1.79 -31.44
C GLY A 193 -43.09 2.83 -30.38
N SER A 194 -42.23 3.83 -30.19
CA SER A 194 -42.57 5.27 -30.25
C SER A 194 -41.38 6.13 -29.77
N ALA A 195 -40.97 7.09 -30.59
CA ALA A 195 -40.26 8.29 -30.14
C ALA A 195 -41.28 9.28 -29.56
N PRO A 196 -40.92 10.18 -28.61
CA PRO A 196 -40.21 11.42 -28.98
C PRO A 196 -39.17 11.93 -27.93
N THR A 197 -38.21 12.72 -28.39
CA THR A 197 -37.40 13.71 -27.62
C THR A 197 -38.25 14.97 -27.35
N PRO A 198 -37.89 15.99 -26.52
CA PRO A 198 -36.54 16.43 -26.10
C PRO A 198 -36.38 16.92 -24.64
N THR A 199 -35.14 17.18 -24.21
CA THR A 199 -34.64 18.40 -23.49
C THR A 199 -33.51 18.13 -22.47
N THR A 200 -32.42 18.89 -22.67
CA THR A 200 -31.43 19.44 -21.70
C THR A 200 -30.47 18.44 -21.04
N ASP A 201 -29.24 18.25 -21.55
CA ASP A 201 -28.04 19.13 -21.43
C ASP A 201 -27.49 19.14 -20.00
N ASP A 202 -26.50 18.27 -19.75
CA ASP A 202 -25.35 18.59 -18.88
C ASP A 202 -24.21 17.59 -19.18
N SER A 203 -23.24 18.05 -19.99
CA SER A 203 -22.00 17.33 -20.28
C SER A 203 -20.90 17.89 -19.36
N ASP A 204 -20.59 17.18 -18.28
CA ASP A 204 -19.48 17.52 -17.40
C ASP A 204 -18.29 16.57 -17.65
N GLU A 205 -17.49 16.89 -18.68
CA GLU A 205 -16.14 16.37 -18.87
C GLU A 205 -15.13 17.33 -18.20
N PRO A 206 -14.16 16.85 -17.40
CA PRO A 206 -13.22 17.73 -16.70
C PRO A 206 -12.17 18.31 -17.65
N SER A 207 -12.29 19.62 -17.89
CA SER A 207 -11.33 20.47 -18.63
C SER A 207 -9.89 20.39 -18.09
N ALA A 208 -8.96 19.98 -18.96
CA ALA A 208 -7.52 20.00 -18.74
C ALA A 208 -6.97 21.44 -18.74
N LYS A 209 -6.33 21.83 -17.62
CA LYS A 209 -5.66 23.13 -17.44
C LYS A 209 -4.51 23.32 -18.46
N ARG A 210 -4.68 24.14 -19.49
CA ARG A 210 -3.58 24.78 -20.23
C ARG A 210 -3.10 26.01 -19.48
N ARG A 211 -1.87 25.97 -18.95
CA ARG A 211 -1.14 27.13 -18.42
C ARG A 211 -0.91 28.13 -19.55
N ARG A 212 -1.44 29.35 -19.40
CA ARG A 212 -1.09 30.51 -20.22
C ARG A 212 0.29 31.01 -19.80
N ILE A 213 1.26 30.95 -20.70
CA ILE A 213 2.53 31.68 -20.57
C ILE A 213 2.29 33.14 -21.00
N SER A 214 2.48 34.06 -20.07
CA SER A 214 2.59 35.49 -20.34
C SER A 214 4.00 35.77 -20.86
N SER A 215 4.12 36.28 -22.08
CA SER A 215 5.33 36.92 -22.59
C SER A 215 5.51 38.27 -21.89
N SER A 216 6.70 38.51 -21.36
CA SER A 216 7.21 39.84 -21.00
C SER A 216 8.44 40.13 -21.84
#